data_AF-I1D6A4-F1
#
_entry.id   AF-I1D6A4-F1
#
_cell.length_a   1.000
_cell.length_b   1.000
_cell.length_c   1.000
_cell.angle_alpha   90.00
_cell.angle_beta   90.00
_cell.angle_gamma   90.00
#
_symmetry.space_group_name_H-M   'P 1'
#
loop_
_entity.id
_entity.type
_entity.pdbx_description
1 polymer ?
#
loop_
_entity_poly.entity_id
_entity_poly.type
_entity_poly.pdbx_seq_one_letter_code
_entity_poly.pdbx_strand_id
1 'polypeptide(L)'
;MELTAQLGQRLVGVGVGPTWVLVFPLVVTAIVMGLLGVLGRAGRIEPNEVFGIRTKRAKENPSEWYRIHREAAPWALGGVVVSIGGIVAVFLVPRGTPQVVVLPVTMALAVALLVVGTVSASRRGGSAVDHDGS
;
A
#
# COMPACT_ATOMS: atom_id res chain seq x y z
N MET A 1 -38.13 21.31 -6.87
CA MET A 1 -37.02 20.98 -5.94
C MET A 1 -36.94 19.49 -5.59
N GLU A 2 -38.02 18.70 -5.74
CA GLU A 2 -37.95 17.24 -5.51
C GLU A 2 -37.13 16.46 -6.55
N LEU A 3 -37.06 16.93 -7.80
CA LEU A 3 -36.35 16.23 -8.88
C LEU A 3 -34.82 16.22 -8.68
N THR A 4 -34.25 17.33 -8.17
CA THR A 4 -32.82 17.43 -7.84
C THR A 4 -32.47 16.66 -6.57
N ALA A 5 -33.38 16.58 -5.61
CA ALA A 5 -33.24 15.72 -4.44
C ALA A 5 -33.28 14.24 -4.84
N GLN A 6 -34.20 13.82 -5.71
CA GLN A 6 -34.23 12.46 -6.25
C GLN A 6 -33.00 12.11 -7.10
N LEU A 7 -32.46 13.04 -7.90
CA LEU A 7 -31.23 12.81 -8.66
C LEU A 7 -30.01 12.73 -7.74
N GLY A 8 -29.94 13.58 -6.71
CA GLY A 8 -28.95 13.47 -5.64
C GLY A 8 -29.06 12.15 -4.88
N GLN A 9 -30.28 11.65 -4.65
CA GLN A 9 -30.56 10.38 -3.97
C GLN A 9 -30.50 9.16 -4.90
N ARG A 10 -30.38 9.32 -6.22
CA ARG A 10 -30.05 8.25 -7.18
C ARG A 10 -28.55 8.20 -7.50
N LEU A 11 -27.86 9.34 -7.47
CA LEU A 11 -26.39 9.41 -7.48
C LEU A 11 -25.80 8.96 -6.14
N VAL A 12 -26.49 9.27 -5.05
CA VAL A 12 -26.23 8.80 -3.68
C VAL A 12 -27.32 7.79 -3.28
N GLY A 13 -27.76 6.96 -4.24
CA GLY A 13 -28.67 5.85 -4.05
C GLY A 13 -28.03 4.81 -3.16
N VAL A 14 -28.24 4.99 -1.87
CA VAL A 14 -27.85 4.16 -0.74
C VAL A 14 -28.50 2.77 -0.86
N GLY A 15 -27.95 1.96 -1.73
CA GLY A 15 -27.79 0.54 -1.54
C GLY A 15 -26.33 0.29 -1.83
N VAL A 16 -25.56 -0.02 -0.79
CA VAL A 16 -24.12 -0.38 -0.84
C VAL A 16 -23.79 -0.90 -2.23
N GLY A 17 -23.00 -0.15 -3.01
CA GLY A 17 -22.53 -0.61 -4.31
C GLY A 17 -22.00 -2.04 -4.16
N PRO A 18 -22.13 -2.90 -5.18
CA PRO A 18 -21.83 -4.32 -5.03
C PRO A 18 -20.54 -4.48 -4.24
N THR A 19 -20.52 -5.29 -3.17
CA THR A 19 -19.39 -5.34 -2.23
C THR A 19 -18.03 -5.53 -2.91
N TRP A 20 -18.02 -6.07 -4.14
CA TRP A 20 -16.86 -6.11 -5.02
C TRP A 20 -16.21 -4.74 -5.28
N VAL A 21 -16.94 -3.61 -5.30
CA VAL A 21 -16.38 -2.26 -5.50
C VAL A 21 -15.44 -1.88 -4.35
N LEU A 22 -15.74 -2.32 -3.12
CA LEU A 22 -14.88 -2.09 -1.95
C LEU A 22 -13.76 -3.13 -1.86
N VAL A 23 -14.05 -4.38 -2.23
CA VAL A 23 -13.10 -5.49 -2.12
C VAL A 23 -12.04 -5.43 -3.23
N PHE A 24 -12.42 -5.08 -4.45
CA PHE A 24 -11.52 -5.09 -5.61
C PHE A 24 -10.28 -4.21 -5.41
N PRO A 25 -10.38 -2.94 -4.97
CA PRO A 25 -9.20 -2.13 -4.68
C PRO A 25 -8.31 -2.74 -3.59
N LEU A 26 -8.91 -3.28 -2.52
CA LEU A 26 -8.15 -3.91 -1.43
C LEU A 26 -7.39 -5.16 -1.92
N VAL A 27 -8.00 -5.96 -2.80
CA VAL A 27 -7.35 -7.13 -3.42
C VAL A 27 -6.19 -6.68 -4.31
N VAL A 28 -6.39 -5.68 -5.16
CA VAL A 28 -5.32 -5.13 -6.00
C VAL A 28 -4.16 -4.62 -5.13
N THR A 29 -4.45 -3.89 -4.05
CA THR A 29 -3.42 -3.42 -3.12
C THR A 29 -2.70 -4.58 -2.43
N ALA A 30 -3.42 -5.61 -1.98
CA ALA A 30 -2.82 -6.79 -1.37
C ALA A 30 -1.86 -7.50 -2.34
N ILE A 31 -2.26 -7.64 -3.61
CA ILE A 31 -1.41 -8.24 -4.65
C ILE A 31 -0.16 -7.39 -4.87
N VAL A 32 -0.30 -6.08 -5.08
CA VAL A 32 0.83 -5.17 -5.31
C VAL A 32 1.81 -5.19 -4.13
N MET A 33 1.29 -5.10 -2.91
CA MET A 33 2.07 -5.18 -1.67
C MET A 33 2.78 -6.53 -1.52
N GLY A 34 2.09 -7.62 -1.83
CA GLY A 34 2.64 -8.97 -1.78
C GLY A 34 3.77 -9.15 -2.79
N LEU A 35 3.59 -8.68 -4.02
CA LEU A 35 4.62 -8.68 -5.04
C LEU A 35 5.83 -7.84 -4.60
N LEU A 36 5.63 -6.62 -4.10
CA LEU A 36 6.72 -5.78 -3.58
C LEU A 36 7.47 -6.46 -2.43
N GLY A 37 6.75 -7.08 -1.49
CA GLY A 37 7.35 -7.77 -0.36
C GLY A 37 8.14 -9.01 -0.77
N VAL A 38 7.55 -9.89 -1.57
CA VAL A 38 8.16 -11.16 -1.99
C VAL A 38 9.33 -10.92 -2.95
N LEU A 39 9.13 -10.12 -4.01
CA LEU A 39 10.20 -9.83 -4.96
C LEU A 39 11.29 -8.96 -4.34
N GLY A 40 10.93 -8.02 -3.46
CA GLY A 40 11.89 -7.18 -2.74
C GLY A 40 12.78 -8.01 -1.82
N ARG A 41 12.20 -8.97 -1.09
CA ARG A 41 12.97 -9.93 -0.26
C ARG A 41 13.85 -10.85 -1.10
N ALA A 42 13.35 -11.32 -2.24
CA ALA A 42 14.09 -12.17 -3.16
C ALA A 42 15.20 -11.42 -3.91
N GLY A 43 15.23 -10.08 -3.88
CA GLY A 43 16.15 -9.27 -4.68
C GLY A 43 15.92 -9.44 -6.18
N ARG A 44 14.67 -9.70 -6.60
CA ARG A 44 14.29 -9.91 -8.01
C ARG A 44 13.63 -8.69 -8.64
N ILE A 45 13.49 -7.61 -7.89
CA ILE A 45 13.03 -6.34 -8.46
C ILE A 45 14.20 -5.76 -9.22
N GLU A 46 14.23 -5.95 -10.53
CA GLU A 46 15.21 -5.28 -11.39
C GLU A 46 14.99 -3.76 -11.36
N PRO A 47 16.07 -2.96 -11.42
CA PRO A 47 15.96 -1.51 -11.54
C PRO A 47 15.13 -1.13 -12.77
N ASN A 48 13.96 -0.54 -12.55
CA ASN A 48 13.07 -0.17 -13.65
C ASN A 48 12.37 1.18 -13.40
N GLU A 49 11.90 1.80 -14.49
CA GLU A 49 11.25 3.11 -14.46
C GLU A 49 9.76 3.08 -14.10
N VAL A 50 9.20 1.92 -13.72
CA VAL A 50 7.76 1.80 -13.40
C VAL A 50 7.50 1.37 -11.94
N PHE A 51 8.41 0.64 -11.32
CA PHE A 51 8.24 -0.12 -10.08
C PHE A 51 9.47 0.01 -9.18
N GLY A 52 9.23 0.23 -7.89
CA GLY A 52 10.28 0.24 -6.85
C GLY A 52 10.53 1.59 -6.17
N ILE A 53 11.28 1.54 -5.07
CA ILE A 53 11.63 2.68 -4.22
C ILE A 53 12.81 3.43 -4.85
N ARG A 54 12.52 4.59 -5.46
CA ARG A 54 13.52 5.43 -6.13
C ARG A 54 14.06 6.50 -5.20
N THR A 55 15.00 6.14 -4.34
CA THR A 55 15.85 7.13 -3.68
C THR A 55 17.04 7.47 -4.60
N LYS A 56 17.62 8.68 -4.47
CA LYS A 56 18.83 9.06 -5.23
C LYS A 56 19.93 8.00 -5.12
N ARG A 57 20.18 7.50 -3.89
CA ARG A 57 21.13 6.42 -3.61
C ARG A 57 20.82 5.10 -4.31
N ALA A 58 19.55 4.69 -4.38
CA ALA A 58 19.15 3.46 -5.06
C ALA A 58 19.36 3.52 -6.58
N LYS A 59 19.32 4.73 -7.17
CA LYS A 59 19.58 4.93 -8.60
C LYS A 59 21.08 4.97 -8.93
N GLU A 60 21.90 5.46 -8.01
CA GLU A 60 23.35 5.62 -8.21
C GLU A 60 24.11 4.30 -7.97
N ASN A 61 23.60 3.41 -7.11
CA ASN A 61 24.26 2.14 -6.81
C ASN A 61 23.27 0.94 -6.88
N PRO A 62 23.48 -0.01 -7.83
CA PRO A 62 22.63 -1.20 -7.96
C PRO A 62 22.57 -2.07 -6.70
N SER A 63 23.63 -2.10 -5.87
CA SER A 63 23.63 -2.86 -4.62
C SER A 63 22.69 -2.26 -3.57
N GLU A 64 22.58 -0.92 -3.54
CA GLU A 64 21.66 -0.18 -2.66
C GLU A 64 20.21 -0.37 -3.06
N TRP A 65 19.94 -0.53 -4.37
CA TRP A 65 18.60 -0.86 -4.87
C TRP A 65 18.06 -2.12 -4.22
N TYR A 66 18.78 -3.24 -4.29
CA TYR A 66 18.33 -4.51 -3.72
C TYR A 66 18.26 -4.49 -2.19
N ARG A 67 19.18 -3.78 -1.52
CA ARG A 67 19.17 -3.61 -0.07
C ARG A 67 17.91 -2.91 0.42
N ILE A 68 17.59 -1.75 -0.16
CA ILE A 68 16.42 -0.93 0.22
C ILE A 68 15.11 -1.72 0.01
N HIS A 69 15.00 -2.46 -1.10
CA HIS A 69 13.82 -3.28 -1.36
C HIS A 69 13.69 -4.47 -0.39
N ARG A 70 14.80 -5.08 0.01
CA ARG A 70 14.79 -6.15 1.02
C ARG A 70 14.41 -5.63 2.41
N GLU A 71 14.83 -4.42 2.76
CA GLU A 71 14.48 -3.77 4.04
C GLU A 71 13.05 -3.25 4.07
N ALA A 72 12.51 -2.82 2.93
CA ALA A 72 11.10 -2.41 2.81
C ALA A 72 10.13 -3.61 2.73
N ALA A 73 10.62 -4.81 2.39
CA ALA A 73 9.81 -6.02 2.27
C ALA A 73 8.91 -6.34 3.47
N PRO A 74 9.36 -6.33 4.74
CA PRO A 74 8.48 -6.61 5.88
C PRO A 74 7.32 -5.62 6.00
N TRP A 75 7.55 -4.35 5.65
CA TRP A 75 6.51 -3.31 5.67
C TRP A 75 5.49 -3.52 4.56
N ALA A 76 5.94 -3.89 3.36
CA ALA A 76 5.05 -4.26 2.25
C ALA A 76 4.21 -5.50 2.61
N LEU A 77 4.80 -6.53 3.22
CA LEU A 77 4.06 -7.70 3.72
C LEU A 77 3.06 -7.33 4.83
N GLY A 78 3.40 -6.38 5.70
CA GLY A 78 2.44 -5.79 6.65
C GLY A 78 1.25 -5.15 5.94
N GLY A 79 1.47 -4.47 4.82
CA GLY A 79 0.43 -3.93 3.96
C GLY A 79 -0.53 -4.99 3.41
N VAL A 80 -0.03 -6.20 3.12
CA VAL A 80 -0.87 -7.35 2.74
C VAL A 80 -1.80 -7.74 3.88
N VAL A 81 -1.26 -7.89 5.10
CA VAL A 81 -2.04 -8.25 6.29
C VAL A 81 -3.14 -7.22 6.56
N VAL A 82 -2.80 -5.93 6.48
CA VAL A 82 -3.78 -4.84 6.62
C VAL A 82 -4.85 -4.92 5.54
N SER A 83 -4.48 -5.17 4.29
CA SER A 83 -5.43 -5.26 3.17
C SER A 83 -6.38 -6.46 3.33
N ILE A 84 -5.88 -7.62 3.74
CA ILE A 84 -6.70 -8.81 4.05
C ILE A 84 -7.64 -8.51 5.21
N GLY A 85 -7.14 -7.87 6.28
CA GLY A 85 -7.96 -7.43 7.41
C GLY A 85 -9.08 -6.49 7.00
N GLY A 86 -8.80 -5.53 6.10
CA GLY A 86 -9.80 -4.63 5.52
C GLY A 86 -10.86 -5.39 4.71
N ILE A 87 -10.46 -6.37 3.91
CA ILE A 87 -11.40 -7.23 3.15
C ILE A 87 -12.33 -7.95 4.12
N VAL A 88 -11.79 -8.59 5.15
CA VAL A 88 -12.58 -9.29 6.19
C VAL A 88 -13.51 -8.31 6.89
N ALA A 89 -13.04 -7.12 7.26
CA ALA A 89 -13.84 -6.09 7.91
C ALA A 89 -15.01 -5.62 7.03
N VAL A 90 -14.84 -5.48 5.71
CA VAL A 90 -15.93 -5.14 4.78
C VAL A 90 -17.08 -6.15 4.83
N PHE A 91 -16.82 -7.43 5.13
CA PHE A 91 -17.84 -8.48 5.26
C PHE A 91 -18.45 -8.61 6.67
N LEU A 92 -17.74 -8.19 7.71
CA LEU A 92 -18.20 -8.28 9.11
C LEU A 92 -18.97 -7.04 9.57
N VAL A 93 -18.66 -5.87 9.00
CA VAL A 93 -19.25 -4.60 9.42
C VAL A 93 -20.67 -4.43 8.84
N PRO A 94 -21.64 -3.91 9.62
CA PRO A 94 -22.98 -3.62 9.11
C PRO A 94 -22.96 -2.73 7.88
N ARG A 95 -23.85 -3.03 6.92
CA ARG A 95 -24.01 -2.24 5.69
C ARG A 95 -24.37 -0.80 6.03
N GLY A 96 -23.69 0.16 5.40
CA GLY A 96 -23.92 1.60 5.60
C GLY A 96 -22.62 2.38 5.76
N THR A 97 -22.69 3.53 6.45
CA THR A 97 -21.56 4.44 6.70
C THR A 97 -20.30 3.73 7.22
N PRO A 98 -20.38 2.79 8.19
CA PRO A 98 -19.19 2.11 8.70
C PRO A 98 -18.44 1.33 7.62
N GLN A 99 -19.16 0.67 6.70
CA GLN A 99 -18.57 -0.14 5.63
C GLN A 99 -17.82 0.71 4.60
N VAL A 100 -18.32 1.92 4.31
CA VAL A 100 -17.67 2.86 3.39
C VAL A 100 -16.38 3.43 3.97
N VAL A 101 -16.30 3.58 5.31
CA VAL A 101 -15.11 4.10 6.00
C VAL A 101 -13.97 3.06 6.07
N VAL A 102 -14.27 1.76 6.01
CA VAL A 102 -13.25 0.70 6.05
C VAL A 102 -12.24 0.83 4.91
N LEU A 103 -12.70 1.12 3.70
CA LEU A 103 -11.83 1.23 2.52
C LEU A 103 -10.76 2.33 2.65
N PRO A 104 -11.11 3.62 2.86
CA PRO A 104 -10.13 4.69 2.96
C PRO A 104 -9.22 4.52 4.18
N VAL A 105 -9.71 4.01 5.30
CA VAL A 105 -8.87 3.73 6.49
C VAL A 105 -7.85 2.64 6.17
N THR A 106 -8.27 1.52 5.58
CA THR A 106 -7.38 0.42 5.22
C THR A 106 -6.33 0.89 4.20
N MET A 107 -6.74 1.65 3.19
CA MET A 107 -5.83 2.25 2.21
C MET A 107 -4.82 3.19 2.86
N ALA A 108 -5.27 4.06 3.77
CA ALA A 108 -4.39 4.97 4.49
C ALA A 108 -3.33 4.22 5.32
N LEU A 109 -3.73 3.16 6.04
CA LEU A 109 -2.78 2.31 6.76
C LEU A 109 -1.79 1.62 5.81
N ALA A 110 -2.27 1.06 4.71
CA ALA A 110 -1.44 0.39 3.72
C ALA A 110 -0.37 1.34 3.14
N VAL A 111 -0.78 2.56 2.77
CA VAL A 111 0.13 3.62 2.30
C VAL A 111 1.11 4.03 3.40
N ALA A 112 0.65 4.22 4.63
CA ALA A 112 1.51 4.59 5.76
C ALA A 112 2.62 3.55 5.97
N LEU A 113 2.30 2.25 5.88
CA LEU A 113 3.29 1.18 6.00
C LEU A 113 4.34 1.25 4.89
N LEU A 114 3.95 1.51 3.64
CA LEU A 114 4.92 1.69 2.55
C LEU A 114 5.82 2.91 2.77
N VAL A 115 5.25 4.03 3.23
CA VAL A 115 6.01 5.24 3.52
C VAL A 115 7.02 4.96 4.64
N VAL A 116 6.59 4.33 5.73
CA VAL A 116 7.47 3.96 6.85
C VAL A 116 8.55 3.00 6.40
N GLY A 117 8.22 1.98 5.60
CA GLY A 117 9.20 1.05 5.07
C GLY A 117 10.24 1.71 4.18
N THR A 118 9.78 2.62 3.31
CA THR A 118 10.64 3.42 2.43
C THR A 118 11.58 4.32 3.24
N VAL A 119 11.05 5.06 4.20
CA VAL A 119 11.84 5.97 5.05
C VAL A 119 12.81 5.19 5.93
N SER A 120 12.38 4.09 6.54
CA SER A 120 13.23 3.22 7.36
C SER A 120 14.39 2.66 6.55
N ALA A 121 14.12 2.13 5.36
CA ALA A 121 15.15 1.58 4.46
C ALA A 121 16.12 2.65 3.96
N SER A 122 15.63 3.88 3.73
CA SER A 122 16.45 5.02 3.31
C SER A 122 17.38 5.51 4.41
N ARG A 123 16.93 5.52 5.67
CA ARG A 123 17.73 6.00 6.82
C ARG A 123 18.85 5.04 7.20
N ARG A 124 18.60 3.73 7.17
CA ARG A 124 19.59 2.71 7.51
C ARG A 124 20.76 2.63 6.53
N GLY A 125 20.57 3.05 5.28
CA GLY A 125 21.65 3.20 4.31
C GLY A 125 22.58 4.39 4.54
N GLY A 126 22.19 5.36 5.37
CA GLY A 126 23.05 6.50 5.71
C GLY A 126 24.14 6.16 6.71
N SER A 127 23.84 5.27 7.67
CA SER A 127 24.72 5.01 8.82
C SER A 127 25.89 4.08 8.52
N ALA A 128 25.92 3.40 7.36
CA ALA A 128 26.99 2.46 7.01
C ALA A 128 28.16 3.12 6.25
N VAL A 129 27.99 4.35 5.74
CA VAL A 129 29.02 5.05 4.94
C VAL A 129 29.98 5.86 5.82
N ASP A 130 29.61 6.20 7.05
CA ASP A 130 30.41 7.06 7.93
C ASP A 130 31.49 6.31 8.74
N HIS A 131 31.67 4.99 8.53
CA HIS A 131 32.61 4.17 9.31
C HIS A 131 33.80 3.59 8.54
N ASP A 132 33.98 3.90 7.25
CA ASP A 132 35.07 3.34 6.42
C ASP A 132 35.95 4.43 5.78
N GLY A 133 35.95 5.63 6.38
CA GLY A 133 36.64 6.81 5.87
C GLY A 133 37.40 7.59 6.95
N SER A 134 38.27 6.91 7.68
CA SER A 134 39.27 7.52 8.58
C SER A 134 40.60 6.82 8.48
#